data_AF-A0A0N4VYX0-F1
#
_entry.id   AF-A0A0N4VYX0-F1
#
_cell.length_a   1.000
_cell.length_b   1.000
_cell.length_c   1.000
_cell.angle_alpha   90.00
_cell.angle_beta   90.00
_cell.angle_gamma   90.00
#
_symmetry.space_group_name_H-M   'P 1'
#
loop_
_entity.id
_entity.type
_entity.pdbx_description
1 polymer ?
#
loop_
_entity_poly.entity_id
_entity_poly.type
_entity_poly.pdbx_seq_one_letter_code
_entity_poly.pdbx_strand_id
1 'polypeptide(L)'
;MPLLQFIFCFVPPPTILGGWLCFLVGLKFYKPFFRRLHNSFDCKILGDFASIFGCMVGIKDAITAITLVALGTSLPDTFASKIAAENDDTADNAVGNVTGSNSVNVFLGLGLPWLVASIYWASKGESFAVPAADLGFRYVLEHI
;
A
#
# COMPACT_ATOMS: atom_id res chain seq x y z
N MET A 1 -0.73 15.14 17.89
CA MET A 1 -1.10 16.25 16.99
C MET A 1 0.06 17.17 16.59
N PRO A 2 1.00 17.63 17.47
CA PRO A 2 2.04 18.58 17.04
C PRO A 2 3.23 17.97 16.27
N LEU A 3 3.58 16.70 16.54
CA LEU A 3 4.73 16.05 15.90
C LEU A 3 4.51 15.81 14.38
N LEU A 4 3.27 15.50 13.99
CA LEU A 4 2.89 15.27 12.61
C LEU A 4 2.95 16.58 11.80
N GLN A 5 2.53 17.70 12.38
CA GLN A 5 2.62 19.02 11.76
C GLN A 5 4.08 19.45 11.53
N PHE A 6 5.00 19.07 12.42
CA PHE A 6 6.43 19.35 12.27
C PHE A 6 7.06 18.62 11.08
N ILE A 7 6.65 17.37 10.84
CA ILE A 7 7.12 16.57 9.70
C ILE A 7 6.54 17.09 8.37
N PHE A 8 5.27 17.53 8.38
CA PHE A 8 4.63 18.14 7.21
C PHE A 8 5.13 19.55 6.86
N CYS A 9 5.88 20.22 7.74
CA CYS A 9 6.47 21.55 7.47
C CYS A 9 7.53 21.53 6.35
N PHE A 10 8.14 20.37 6.09
CA PHE A 10 9.05 20.19 4.95
C PHE A 10 8.34 20.03 3.60
N VAL A 11 7.02 19.88 3.61
CA VAL A 11 6.19 19.84 2.40
C VAL A 11 5.74 21.28 2.11
N PRO A 12 6.10 21.85 0.96
CA PRO A 12 5.71 23.22 0.64
C PRO A 12 4.18 23.33 0.56
N PRO A 13 3.58 24.44 1.05
CA PRO A 13 2.14 24.58 1.13
C PRO A 13 1.47 24.42 -0.24
N PRO A 14 0.32 23.72 -0.32
CA PRO A 14 -0.35 23.37 -1.58
C PRO A 14 -0.88 24.56 -2.38
N THR A 15 -0.89 25.77 -1.80
CA THR A 15 -1.27 27.03 -2.43
C THR A 15 -0.20 27.62 -3.36
N ILE A 16 1.05 27.12 -3.33
CA ILE A 16 2.11 27.60 -4.22
C ILE A 16 2.06 26.83 -5.55
N LEU A 17 1.91 27.56 -6.67
CA LEU A 17 2.00 27.04 -8.05
C LEU A 17 1.00 25.92 -8.39
N GLY A 18 -0.22 25.98 -7.82
CA GLY A 18 -1.29 25.01 -8.11
C GLY A 18 -0.97 23.59 -7.62
N GLY A 19 -0.15 23.45 -6.57
CA GLY A 19 0.19 22.16 -5.96
C GLY A 19 1.29 21.37 -6.67
N TRP A 20 1.76 21.80 -7.85
CA TRP A 20 2.79 21.09 -8.62
C TRP A 20 4.15 21.02 -7.89
N LEU A 21 4.48 22.08 -7.13
CA LEU A 21 5.71 22.14 -6.34
C LEU A 21 5.67 21.17 -5.16
N CYS A 22 4.50 21.06 -4.52
CA CYS A 22 4.24 20.07 -3.46
C CYS A 22 4.37 18.64 -4.00
N PHE A 23 3.78 18.37 -5.17
CA PHE A 23 3.87 17.07 -5.84
C PHE A 23 5.31 16.67 -6.18
N LEU A 24 6.10 17.57 -6.78
CA LEU A 24 7.49 17.29 -7.15
C LEU A 24 8.42 17.14 -5.95
N VAL A 25 8.23 17.92 -4.88
CA VAL A 25 9.03 17.82 -3.65
C VAL A 25 8.71 16.51 -2.93
N GLY A 26 7.43 16.13 -2.85
CA GLY A 26 7.02 14.80 -2.38
C GLY A 26 7.66 13.69 -3.21
N LEU A 27 7.63 13.81 -4.54
CA LEU A 27 8.27 12.86 -5.46
C LEU A 27 9.81 12.79 -5.28
N LYS A 28 10.47 13.88 -4.89
CA LYS A 28 11.91 13.88 -4.63
C LYS A 28 12.27 13.36 -3.25
N PHE A 29 11.34 13.32 -2.30
CA PHE A 29 11.57 12.85 -0.94
C PHE A 29 11.36 11.33 -0.80
N TYR A 30 10.36 10.75 -1.48
CA TYR A 30 10.15 9.29 -1.44
C TYR A 30 11.31 8.53 -2.09
N LYS A 31 11.86 9.05 -3.20
CA LYS A 31 12.93 8.38 -3.97
C LYS A 31 14.20 8.08 -3.15
N PRO A 32 14.79 9.03 -2.42
CA PRO A 32 15.96 8.76 -1.58
C PRO A 32 15.60 7.99 -0.30
N PHE A 33 14.40 8.16 0.26
CA PHE A 33 13.93 7.40 1.42
C PHE A 33 13.72 5.91 1.10
N PHE A 34 13.03 5.60 0.00
CA PHE A 34 12.79 4.24 -0.48
C PHE A 34 14.07 3.56 -0.98
N ARG A 35 15.04 4.32 -1.52
CA ARG A 35 16.35 3.80 -1.89
C ARG A 35 17.28 3.53 -0.70
N ARG A 36 17.03 4.16 0.46
CA ARG A 36 17.80 3.95 1.70
C ARG A 36 17.21 2.83 2.55
N LEU A 37 15.90 2.56 2.44
CA LEU A 37 15.28 1.34 2.94
C LEU A 37 15.65 0.18 2.02
N HIS A 38 16.74 -0.50 2.36
CA HIS A 38 17.09 -1.79 1.78
C HIS A 38 15.86 -2.72 1.85
N ASN A 39 15.66 -3.49 0.76
CA ASN A 39 14.54 -4.41 0.59
C ASN A 39 14.18 -5.15 1.89
N SER A 40 12.89 -5.13 2.21
CA SER A 40 12.24 -6.04 3.15
C SER A 40 12.20 -5.67 4.63
N PHE A 41 12.54 -4.44 5.08
CA PHE A 41 12.33 -4.12 6.51
C PHE A 41 10.85 -4.20 6.91
N ASP A 42 9.97 -3.52 6.20
CA ASP A 42 8.53 -3.50 6.51
C ASP A 42 7.86 -4.85 6.21
N CYS A 43 8.18 -5.47 5.07
CA CYS A 43 7.64 -6.79 4.72
C CYS A 43 8.09 -7.90 5.66
N LYS A 44 9.33 -7.83 6.20
CA LYS A 44 9.85 -8.84 7.13
C LYS A 44 9.22 -8.69 8.50
N ILE A 45 9.10 -7.47 9.01
CA ILE A 45 8.40 -7.21 10.26
C ILE A 45 6.96 -7.69 10.18
N LEU A 46 6.24 -7.34 9.11
CA LEU A 46 4.86 -7.74 8.92
C LEU A 46 4.71 -9.27 8.77
N GLY A 47 5.65 -9.92 8.09
CA GLY A 47 5.70 -11.38 7.99
C GLY A 47 5.93 -12.07 9.34
N ASP A 48 6.84 -11.56 10.16
CA ASP A 48 7.11 -12.09 11.49
C ASP A 48 5.88 -11.94 12.41
N PHE A 49 5.21 -10.78 12.38
CA PHE A 49 3.95 -10.57 13.10
C PHE A 49 2.84 -11.50 12.61
N ALA A 50 2.70 -11.67 11.30
CA ALA A 50 1.71 -12.54 10.71
C ALA A 50 1.90 -14.02 11.06
N SER A 51 3.14 -14.50 11.16
CA SER A 51 3.46 -15.87 11.55
C SER A 51 3.17 -16.13 13.03
N ILE A 52 3.51 -15.18 13.91
CA ILE A 52 3.20 -15.29 15.34
C ILE A 52 1.68 -15.32 15.56
N PHE A 53 0.95 -14.46 14.86
CA PHE A 53 -0.52 -14.43 14.94
C PHE A 53 -1.17 -15.65 14.28
N GLY A 54 -0.64 -16.12 13.14
CA GLY A 54 -1.06 -17.35 12.45
C GLY A 54 -0.92 -18.58 13.34
N CYS A 55 0.20 -18.71 14.06
CA CYS A 55 0.41 -19.76 15.06
C CYS A 55 -0.61 -19.71 16.21
N MET A 56 -1.04 -18.52 16.63
CA MET A 56 -2.01 -18.37 17.74
C MET A 56 -3.44 -18.72 17.32
N VAL A 57 -3.83 -18.41 16.08
CA VAL A 57 -5.19 -18.64 15.56
C VAL A 57 -5.33 -19.97 14.81
N GLY A 58 -4.22 -20.66 14.53
CA GLY A 58 -4.21 -21.95 13.81
C GLY A 58 -4.50 -21.81 12.31
N ILE A 59 -4.24 -20.63 11.73
CA ILE A 59 -4.47 -20.31 10.32
C ILE A 59 -3.12 -20.22 9.61
N LYS A 60 -3.08 -20.59 8.31
CA LYS A 60 -1.88 -20.47 7.47
C LYS A 60 -1.32 -19.04 7.50
N ASP A 61 -0.03 -18.91 7.75
CA ASP A 61 0.71 -17.64 7.82
C ASP A 61 0.53 -16.74 6.59
N ALA A 62 0.39 -17.33 5.40
CA ALA A 62 0.14 -16.57 4.17
C ALA A 62 -1.19 -15.81 4.22
N ILE A 63 -2.23 -16.39 4.82
CA ILE A 63 -3.56 -15.79 4.90
C ILE A 63 -3.55 -14.66 5.92
N THR A 64 -2.93 -14.87 7.09
CA THR A 64 -2.81 -13.84 8.13
C THR A 64 -1.92 -12.67 7.69
N ALA A 65 -0.89 -12.93 6.89
CA ALA A 65 -0.05 -11.87 6.33
C ALA A 65 -0.84 -10.98 5.37
N ILE A 66 -1.61 -11.58 4.47
CA ILE A 66 -2.38 -10.83 3.46
C ILE A 66 -3.50 -10.02 4.12
N THR A 67 -4.18 -10.56 5.13
CA THR A 67 -5.23 -9.81 5.85
C THR A 67 -4.65 -8.66 6.66
N LEU A 68 -3.52 -8.84 7.34
CA LEU A 68 -2.85 -7.75 8.05
C LEU A 68 -2.33 -6.66 7.09
N VAL A 69 -1.80 -7.03 5.92
CA VAL A 69 -1.43 -6.08 4.86
C VAL A 69 -2.66 -5.31 4.36
N ALA A 70 -3.75 -6.01 4.06
CA ALA A 70 -4.99 -5.41 3.56
C ALA A 70 -5.61 -4.43 4.57
N LEU A 71 -5.60 -4.79 5.85
CA LEU A 71 -6.02 -3.90 6.94
C LEU A 71 -5.08 -2.70 7.08
N GLY A 72 -3.76 -2.93 7.05
CA GLY A 72 -2.75 -1.88 7.19
C GLY A 72 -2.76 -0.83 6.08
N THR A 73 -3.24 -1.19 4.89
CA THR A 73 -3.41 -0.28 3.74
C THR A 73 -4.78 0.40 3.75
N SER A 74 -5.86 -0.34 3.99
CA SER A 74 -7.23 0.19 3.93
C SER A 74 -7.61 1.09 5.11
N LEU A 75 -7.06 0.85 6.31
CA LEU A 75 -7.36 1.65 7.50
C LEU A 75 -6.91 3.12 7.35
N PRO A 76 -5.64 3.42 6.98
CA PRO A 76 -5.20 4.78 6.69
C PRO A 76 -6.03 5.46 5.58
N ASP A 77 -6.32 4.76 4.49
CA ASP A 77 -7.14 5.27 3.38
C ASP A 77 -8.56 5.64 3.85
N THR A 78 -9.14 4.81 4.72
CA THR A 78 -10.45 5.06 5.33
C THR A 78 -10.43 6.30 6.23
N PHE A 79 -9.39 6.46 7.06
CA PHE A 79 -9.25 7.64 7.90
C PHE A 79 -9.05 8.92 7.08
N ALA A 80 -8.24 8.87 6.02
CA ALA A 80 -8.06 10.00 5.11
C ALA A 80 -9.37 10.39 4.41
N SER A 81 -10.13 9.41 3.93
CA SER A 81 -11.44 9.63 3.29
C SER A 81 -12.48 10.17 4.26
N LYS A 82 -12.50 9.68 5.50
CA LYS A 82 -13.37 10.18 6.57
C LYS A 82 -13.06 11.64 6.89
N ILE A 83 -11.79 11.99 7.07
CA ILE A 83 -11.37 13.36 7.36
C ILE A 83 -11.71 14.27 6.18
N ALA A 84 -11.51 13.81 4.93
CA ALA A 84 -11.90 14.58 3.74
C ALA A 84 -13.43 14.81 3.67
N ALA A 85 -14.24 13.82 4.04
CA ALA A 85 -15.71 13.95 4.09
C ALA A 85 -16.19 14.87 5.23
N GLU A 86 -15.51 14.86 6.37
CA GLU A 86 -15.86 15.71 7.52
C GLU A 86 -15.48 17.19 7.33
N ASN A 87 -14.52 17.48 6.45
CA ASN A 87 -14.00 18.84 6.22
C ASN A 87 -14.51 19.49 4.91
N ASP A 88 -15.38 18.81 4.16
CA ASP A 88 -15.84 19.28 2.85
C ASP A 88 -17.35 19.11 2.69
N ASP A 89 -18.08 20.19 2.40
CA ASP A 89 -19.54 20.23 2.38
C ASP A 89 -20.16 19.39 1.25
N THR A 90 -19.42 19.14 0.15
CA THR A 90 -19.90 18.36 -1.00
C THR A 90 -19.36 16.92 -1.03
N ALA A 91 -18.45 16.55 -0.12
CA ALA A 91 -17.80 15.24 -0.04
C ALA A 91 -17.09 14.75 -1.34
N ASP A 92 -16.91 15.61 -2.35
CA ASP A 92 -16.28 15.25 -3.63
C ASP A 92 -14.83 14.79 -3.44
N ASN A 93 -14.12 15.40 -2.49
CA ASN A 93 -12.76 15.03 -2.14
C ASN A 93 -12.67 13.63 -1.51
N ALA A 94 -13.71 13.17 -0.80
CA ALA A 94 -13.75 11.83 -0.24
C ALA A 94 -13.94 10.77 -1.32
N VAL A 95 -14.80 11.03 -2.32
CA VAL A 95 -15.02 10.11 -3.45
C VAL A 95 -13.76 9.98 -4.30
N GLY A 96 -13.07 11.10 -4.55
CA GLY A 96 -11.78 11.10 -5.25
C GLY A 96 -10.72 10.29 -4.51
N ASN A 97 -10.64 10.41 -3.18
CA ASN A 97 -9.69 9.66 -2.37
C ASN A 97 -9.97 8.15 -2.37
N VAL A 98 -11.23 7.74 -2.15
CA VAL A 98 -11.61 6.31 -2.15
C VAL A 98 -11.36 5.68 -3.52
N THR A 99 -11.76 6.34 -4.60
CA THR A 99 -11.60 5.83 -5.97
C THR A 99 -10.12 5.78 -6.36
N GLY A 100 -9.34 6.80 -5.97
CA GLY A 100 -7.91 6.90 -6.22
C GLY A 100 -7.11 5.83 -5.47
N SER A 101 -7.30 5.71 -4.16
CA SER A 101 -6.58 4.73 -3.33
C SER A 101 -6.88 3.29 -3.76
N ASN A 102 -8.15 2.95 -4.08
CA ASN A 102 -8.49 1.61 -4.56
C ASN A 102 -7.85 1.29 -5.92
N SER A 103 -7.85 2.27 -6.84
CA SER A 103 -7.19 2.12 -8.14
C SER A 103 -5.69 1.87 -7.98
N VAL A 104 -5.03 2.64 -7.10
CA VAL A 104 -3.61 2.46 -6.79
C VAL A 104 -3.34 1.08 -6.17
N ASN A 105 -4.17 0.62 -5.23
CA ASN A 105 -4.01 -0.69 -4.60
C ASN A 105 -4.10 -1.85 -5.61
N VAL A 106 -5.01 -1.78 -6.58
CA VAL A 106 -5.10 -2.82 -7.62
C VAL A 106 -3.94 -2.71 -8.62
N PHE A 107 -3.70 -1.52 -9.19
CA PHE A 107 -2.71 -1.35 -10.26
C PHE A 107 -1.26 -1.44 -9.76
N LEU A 108 -0.93 -0.77 -8.66
CA LEU A 108 0.42 -0.80 -8.10
C LEU A 108 0.60 -1.98 -7.12
N GLY A 109 -0.44 -2.39 -6.39
CA GLY A 109 -0.32 -3.52 -5.46
C GLY A 109 -0.26 -4.88 -6.15
N LEU A 110 -1.03 -5.11 -7.22
CA LEU A 110 -1.00 -6.37 -7.97
C LEU A 110 -0.19 -6.28 -9.27
N GLY A 111 -0.35 -5.17 -10.01
CA GLY A 111 0.29 -5.01 -11.32
C GLY A 111 1.80 -4.82 -11.26
N LEU A 112 2.31 -4.04 -10.30
CA LEU A 112 3.75 -3.76 -10.20
C LEU A 112 4.59 -5.00 -9.82
N PRO A 113 4.23 -5.81 -8.79
CA PRO A 113 4.97 -7.02 -8.47
C PRO A 113 4.97 -8.03 -9.63
N TRP A 114 3.84 -8.15 -10.33
CA TRP A 114 3.72 -9.04 -11.49
C TRP A 114 4.61 -8.59 -12.65
N LEU A 115 4.66 -7.28 -12.92
CA LEU A 115 5.54 -6.70 -13.94
C LEU A 115 7.02 -6.91 -13.58
N VAL A 116 7.40 -6.66 -12.32
CA VAL A 116 8.78 -6.87 -11.85
C VAL A 116 9.17 -8.35 -11.93
N ALA A 117 8.30 -9.26 -11.49
CA ALA A 117 8.53 -10.69 -11.60
C ALA A 117 8.70 -11.11 -13.06
N SER A 118 7.80 -10.68 -13.95
CA SER A 118 7.86 -11.01 -15.38
C SER A 118 9.18 -10.55 -16.02
N ILE A 119 9.65 -9.32 -15.70
CA ILE A 119 10.94 -8.81 -16.18
C ILE A 119 12.11 -9.62 -15.61
N TYR A 120 12.08 -9.97 -14.33
CA TYR A 120 13.12 -10.75 -13.68
C TYR A 120 13.28 -12.14 -14.32
N TRP A 121 12.17 -12.86 -14.53
CA TRP A 121 12.18 -14.18 -15.17
C TRP A 121 12.55 -14.10 -16.65
N ALA A 122 12.08 -13.07 -17.37
CA ALA A 122 12.50 -12.80 -18.75
C ALA A 122 14.02 -12.56 -18.84
N SER A 123 14.61 -11.84 -17.87
CA SER A 123 16.06 -11.63 -17.80
C SER A 123 16.85 -12.90 -17.48
N LYS A 124 16.21 -13.93 -16.89
CA LYS A 124 16.82 -15.23 -16.60
C LYS A 124 16.64 -16.25 -17.72
N GLY A 125 15.87 -15.91 -18.76
CA GLY A 125 15.59 -16.79 -19.89
C GLY A 125 14.63 -17.93 -19.57
N GLU A 126 13.91 -17.86 -18.44
CA GLU A 126 12.95 -18.88 -18.02
C GLU A 126 11.51 -18.36 -18.16
N SER A 127 10.56 -19.28 -18.35
CA SER A 127 9.14 -18.93 -18.42
C SER A 127 8.59 -18.66 -17.02
N PHE A 128 7.93 -17.51 -16.84
CA PHE A 128 7.26 -17.17 -15.59
C PHE A 128 6.02 -18.06 -15.38
N ALA A 129 6.19 -19.18 -14.69
CA ALA A 129 5.12 -20.08 -14.31
C ALA A 129 4.67 -19.78 -12.87
N VAL A 130 3.46 -19.23 -12.71
CA VAL A 130 2.85 -19.01 -11.39
C VAL A 130 1.95 -20.21 -11.10
N PRO A 131 2.24 -21.01 -10.05
CA PRO A 131 1.34 -22.10 -9.67
C PRO A 131 -0.02 -21.51 -9.27
N ALA A 132 -1.10 -22.08 -9.81
CA ALA A 132 -2.46 -21.67 -9.44
C ALA A 132 -2.65 -21.90 -7.94
N ALA A 133 -3.10 -20.88 -7.22
CA ALA A 133 -3.35 -20.98 -5.79
C ALA A 133 -4.40 -22.06 -5.49
N ASP A 134 -4.22 -22.77 -4.37
CA ASP A 134 -5.12 -23.82 -3.90
C ASP A 134 -6.55 -23.30 -3.72
N LEU A 135 -7.56 -24.14 -3.96
CA LEU A 135 -8.99 -23.79 -3.85
C LEU A 135 -9.36 -23.13 -2.51
N GLY A 136 -8.65 -23.48 -1.41
CA GLY A 136 -8.86 -22.84 -0.12
C GLY A 136 -8.50 -21.35 -0.08
N PHE A 137 -7.55 -20.91 -0.90
CA PHE A 137 -7.16 -19.49 -1.01
C PHE A 137 -8.24 -18.67 -1.73
N ARG A 138 -8.89 -19.27 -2.73
CA ARG A 138 -9.98 -18.66 -3.47
C ARG A 138 -11.24 -18.49 -2.62
N TYR A 139 -11.55 -19.48 -1.78
CA TYR A 139 -12.68 -19.40 -0.85
C TYR A 139 -12.52 -18.27 0.18
N VAL A 140 -11.31 -18.08 0.71
CA VAL A 140 -11.03 -17.01 1.68
C VAL A 140 -11.09 -15.62 1.04
N LEU A 141 -10.62 -15.47 -0.20
CA LEU A 141 -10.73 -14.20 -0.95
C LEU A 141 -12.17 -13.84 -1.34
N GLU A 142 -13.04 -14.82 -1.57
CA GLU A 142 -14.46 -14.56 -1.83
C GLU A 142 -15.26 -14.18 -0.55
N HIS A 143 -14.71 -14.42 0.64
CA HIS A 143 -15.35 -14.17 1.93
C HIS A 143 -14.71 -13.03 2.75
N ILE A 144 -13.76 -12.30 2.16
CA ILE A 144 -13.21 -11.03 2.67
C ILE A 144 -13.83 -9.90 1.85
#